data_AF-A0A1Y2Q5K9-F1
#
_entry.id   AF-A0A1Y2Q5K9-F1
#
_cell.length_a   1.000
_cell.length_b   1.000
_cell.length_c   1.000
_cell.angle_alpha   90.00
_cell.angle_beta   90.00
_cell.angle_gamma   90.00
#
_symmetry.space_group_name_H-M   'P 1'
#
loop_
_entity.id
_entity.type
_entity.pdbx_description
1 polymer ?
#
loop_
_entity_poly.entity_id
_entity_poly.type
_entity_poly.pdbx_seq_one_letter_code
_entity_poly.pdbx_strand_id
1 'polypeptide(L)' 'MTEDEARAAADSLLETMDKKGHRMAFVEAKASTRYPGEWNVIYDLFSPQGTLIDGPIVVIVDENSAEARLMEGP' A
#
# COMPACT_ATOMS: atom_id res chain seq x y z
N MET A 1 -9.23 11.54 7.13
CA MET A 1 -8.29 11.31 6.01
C MET A 1 -9.08 11.03 4.73
N THR A 2 -8.56 11.40 3.57
CA THR A 2 -9.12 11.11 2.24
C THR A 2 -8.39 9.95 1.56
N GLU A 3 -8.96 9.41 0.47
CA GLU A 3 -8.29 8.39 -0.37
C GLU A 3 -6.92 8.86 -0.87
N ASP A 4 -6.82 10.12 -1.33
CA ASP A 4 -5.58 10.70 -1.83
C ASP A 4 -4.53 10.86 -0.73
N GLU A 5 -4.95 11.26 0.48
CA GLU A 5 -4.05 11.37 1.64
C GLU A 5 -3.52 10.00 2.08
N ALA A 6 -4.40 8.99 2.14
CA ALA A 6 -4.02 7.62 2.47
C ALA A 6 -3.04 7.06 1.44
N ARG A 7 -3.32 7.27 0.15
CA ARG A 7 -2.41 6.90 -0.93
C ARG A 7 -1.06 7.61 -0.81
N ALA A 8 -1.04 8.92 -0.56
CA ALA A 8 0.21 9.67 -0.44
C ALA A 8 1.09 9.17 0.72
N ALA A 9 0.49 8.81 1.85
CA ALA A 9 1.19 8.19 2.97
C ALA A 9 1.77 6.80 2.61
N ALA A 10 0.99 5.98 1.91
CA ALA A 10 1.45 4.68 1.43
C ALA A 10 2.56 4.79 0.38
N ASP A 11 2.43 5.69 -0.60
CA ASP A 11 3.45 5.96 -1.61
C ASP A 11 4.77 6.38 -0.94
N SER A 12 4.70 7.24 0.08
CA SER A 12 5.87 7.67 0.86
C SER A 12 6.60 6.50 1.54
N LEU A 13 5.86 5.53 2.10
CA LEU A 13 6.46 4.31 2.65
C LEU A 13 7.15 3.50 1.54
N LEU A 14 6.46 3.25 0.43
CA LEU A 14 6.97 2.44 -0.66
C LEU A 14 8.22 3.06 -1.34
N GLU A 15 8.37 4.38 -1.31
CA GLU A 15 9.57 5.08 -1.79
C GLU A 15 10.82 4.77 -0.95
N THR A 16 10.66 4.48 0.34
CA THR A 16 11.78 4.12 1.23
C THR A 16 12.25 2.67 1.06
N MET A 17 11.46 1.83 0.40
CA MET A 17 11.76 0.40 0.26
C MET A 17 12.73 0.13 -0.88
N ASP A 18 13.67 -0.79 -0.66
CA ASP A 18 14.43 -1.39 -1.76
C ASP A 18 13.53 -2.33 -2.57
N LYS A 19 13.09 -1.85 -3.73
CA LYS A 19 12.18 -2.59 -4.63
C LYS A 19 12.90 -3.70 -5.39
N LYS A 20 14.25 -3.76 -5.38
CA LYS A 20 15.04 -4.77 -6.13
C LYS A 20 14.61 -4.92 -7.60
N GLY A 21 14.28 -3.81 -8.24
CA GLY A 21 13.80 -3.75 -9.62
C GLY A 21 12.31 -4.08 -9.82
N HIS A 22 11.57 -4.44 -8.77
CA HIS A 22 10.12 -4.61 -8.85
C HIS A 22 9.42 -3.27 -9.01
N ARG A 23 8.29 -3.28 -9.72
CA ARG A 23 7.42 -2.11 -9.89
C ARG A 23 6.12 -2.34 -9.15
N MET A 24 5.65 -1.34 -8.42
CA MET A 24 4.34 -1.36 -7.77
C MET A 24 3.41 -0.44 -8.55
N ALA A 25 2.15 -0.83 -8.74
CA ALA A 25 1.13 -0.01 -9.37
C ALA A 25 -0.07 0.12 -8.44
N PHE A 26 -0.50 1.36 -8.19
CA PHE A 26 -1.67 1.62 -7.37
C PHE A 26 -2.93 1.02 -8.00
N VAL A 27 -3.73 0.36 -7.17
CA VAL A 27 -5.03 -0.23 -7.55
C VAL A 27 -6.17 0.54 -6.90
N GLU A 28 -6.21 0.56 -5.57
CA GLU A 28 -7.27 1.23 -4.80
C GLU A 28 -6.81 1.65 -3.41
N ALA A 29 -7.48 2.65 -2.83
CA ALA A 29 -7.39 3.00 -1.42
C ALA A 29 -8.80 2.97 -0.84
N LYS A 30 -8.99 2.33 0.32
CA LYS A 30 -10.31 2.25 0.97
C LYS A 30 -10.20 2.19 2.48
N ALA A 31 -11.14 2.86 3.15
CA ALA A 31 -11.28 2.74 4.60
C ALA A 31 -11.57 1.28 4.99
N SER A 32 -10.90 0.80 6.02
CA SER A 32 -11.06 -0.54 6.57
C SER A 32 -12.40 -0.65 7.28
N THR A 33 -13.26 -1.58 6.84
CA THR A 33 -14.52 -1.89 7.51
C THR A 33 -14.32 -2.72 8.78
N ARG A 34 -13.16 -3.40 8.90
CA ARG A 34 -12.82 -4.26 10.03
C ARG A 34 -12.11 -3.50 11.15
N TYR A 35 -11.29 -2.50 10.80
CA TYR A 35 -10.49 -1.72 11.74
C TYR A 35 -10.79 -0.23 11.51
N PRO A 36 -11.76 0.34 12.26
CA PRO A 36 -12.08 1.75 12.15
C PRO A 36 -10.85 2.62 12.41
N GLY A 37 -10.67 3.66 11.58
CA GLY A 37 -9.48 4.52 11.64
C GLY A 37 -8.29 3.99 10.85
N GLU A 38 -8.41 2.89 10.12
CA GLU A 38 -7.39 2.41 9.20
C GLU A 38 -7.85 2.48 7.75
N TRP A 39 -6.89 2.71 6.85
CA TRP A 39 -7.06 2.64 5.41
C TRP A 39 -6.22 1.50 4.86
N ASN A 40 -6.79 0.75 3.91
CA ASN A 40 -6.07 -0.25 3.12
C ASN A 40 -5.77 0.36 1.75
N VAL A 41 -4.49 0.45 1.41
CA VAL A 41 -4.01 0.90 0.11
C VAL A 41 -3.37 -0.27 -0.61
N ILE A 42 -3.88 -0.60 -1.79
CA ILE A 42 -3.60 -1.85 -2.50
C ILE A 42 -2.80 -1.54 -3.75
N TYR A 43 -1.73 -2.31 -3.95
CA TYR A 43 -0.83 -2.19 -5.08
C TYR A 43 -0.60 -3.56 -5.74
N ASP A 44 -0.63 -3.57 -7.07
CA ASP A 44 -0.14 -4.68 -7.86
C ASP A 44 1.39 -4.67 -7.88
N LEU A 45 2.01 -5.84 -7.70
CA LEU A 45 3.46 -6.00 -7.76
C LEU A 45 3.87 -6.62 -9.09
N PHE A 46 4.80 -5.99 -9.79
CA PHE A 46 5.36 -6.48 -11.05
C PHE A 46 6.84 -6.84 -10.85
N SER A 47 7.24 -7.97 -11.42
CA SER A 47 8.64 -8.38 -11.50
C SER A 47 9.46 -7.36 -12.31
N PRO A 48 10.81 -7.38 -12.20
CA PRO A 48 11.66 -6.56 -13.04
C PRO A 48 11.46 -6.77 -14.55
N GLN A 49 10.93 -7.93 -14.96
CA GLN A 49 10.61 -8.27 -16.34
C GLN A 49 9.21 -7.78 -16.77
N GLY A 50 8.46 -7.15 -15.86
CA GLY A 50 7.13 -6.61 -16.12
C GLY A 50 5.99 -7.61 -15.94
N THR A 51 6.25 -8.80 -15.38
CA THR A 51 5.21 -9.80 -15.10
C THR A 51 4.49 -9.46 -13.80
N LEU A 52 3.16 -9.47 -13.81
CA LEU A 52 2.37 -9.35 -12.57
C LEU A 52 2.66 -10.55 -11.67
N ILE A 53 3.07 -10.27 -10.43
CA ILE A 53 3.29 -11.25 -9.37
C ILE A 53 1.97 -11.48 -8.66
N ASP A 54 1.66 -12.74 -8.38
CA ASP A 54 0.46 -13.10 -7.62
C ASP A 54 0.58 -12.64 -6.16
N GLY A 55 -0.49 -12.04 -5.64
CA GLY A 55 -0.53 -11.39 -4.33
C GLY A 55 -0.26 -9.88 -4.38
N PRO A 56 -1.27 -9.04 -4.10
CA PRO A 56 -1.06 -7.60 -4.01
C PRO A 56 -0.27 -7.23 -2.76
N ILE A 57 0.43 -6.10 -2.83
CA ILE A 57 0.96 -5.44 -1.64
C ILE A 57 -0.18 -4.61 -1.04
N VAL A 58 -0.45 -4.85 0.24
CA VAL A 58 -1.40 -4.05 1.02
C VAL A 58 -0.63 -3.21 2.02
N VAL A 59 -0.81 -1.89 1.95
CA VAL A 59 -0.29 -0.93 2.92
C VAL A 59 -1.46 -0.50 3.81
N ILE A 60 -1.28 -0.61 5.13
CA ILE A 60 -2.23 -0.12 6.12
C ILE A 60 -1.78 1.27 6.56
N VAL A 61 -2.68 2.25 6.51
CA VAL A 61 -2.43 3.63 6.92
C VAL A 61 -3.37 3.99 8.06
N ASP A 62 -2.82 4.49 9.17
CA ASP A 62 -3.63 5.02 10.27
C ASP A 62 -4.16 6.42 9.94
N GLU A 63 -5.46 6.62 10.06
CA GLU A 63 -6.16 7.85 9.70
C GLU A 63 -5.75 9.06 10.57
N ASN A 64 -5.35 8.82 11.81
CA ASN A 64 -5.07 9.89 12.77
C ASN A 64 -3.62 10.38 12.69
N SER A 65 -2.69 9.47 12.40
CA SER A 65 -1.24 9.72 12.41
C SER A 65 -0.61 9.76 11.02
N ALA A 66 -1.31 9.25 9.99
CA ALA A 66 -0.76 8.98 8.67
C ALA A 66 0.45 8.01 8.66
N GLU A 67 0.63 7.25 9.73
CA GLU A 67 1.64 6.19 9.77
C GLU A 67 1.22 5.03 8.86
N ALA A 68 2.11 4.68 7.93
CA ALA A 68 1.92 3.62 6.96
C ALA A 68 2.78 2.40 7.32
N ARG A 69 2.23 1.19 7.16
CA ARG A 69 2.94 -0.09 7.35
C ARG A 69 2.49 -1.12 6.34
N LEU A 70 3.37 -2.06 6.00
CA LEU A 70 2.97 -3.22 5.20
C LEU A 70 2.08 -4.14 6.02
N MET A 71 1.05 -4.68 5.38
CA MET A 71 0.32 -5.81 5.94
C MET A 71 1.23 -7.03 5.89
N GLU A 72 1.76 -7.45 7.04
CA GLU A 72 2.43 -8.75 7.12
C GLU A 72 1.37 -9.85 6.96
N GLY A 73 1.67 -10.84 6.11
CA GLY A 73 0.86 -12.04 6.00
C GLY A 73 0.81 -12.80 7.33
N PRO A 74 -0.23 -13.62 7.57
CA PRO A 74 -0.33 -14.47 8.76
C PRO A 74 0.80 -15.49 8.87
#